data_AF-A0AAW0XTV0-F1
#
_entry.id   AF-A0AAW0XTV0-F1
#
_cell.length_a   1.000
_cell.length_b   1.000
_cell.length_c   1.000
_cell.angle_alpha   90.00
_cell.angle_beta   90.00
_cell.angle_gamma   90.00
#
_symmetry.space_group_name_H-M   'P 1'
#
loop_
_entity.id
_entity.type
_entity.pdbx_description
1 polymer ?
#
loop_
_entity_poly.entity_id
_entity_poly.type
_entity_poly.pdbx_seq_one_letter_code
_entity_poly.pdbx_strand_id
1 'polypeptide(L)'
;MSKHLLFISLSVWCVAVLLSVGAVFSADPCVPDCSSSAQGDKVEDPLNCTNYYICLDVDLPTDYPVPCDAGTSFLAADGDCTGSTPCLPTCEPENCHSTCDSTAVDIISDAKNCSIYYLCANGNIIMQMNCPTNYPYFDAATEACVSQKSVCCSDVCVPYCHADELQTVDPTDCTKYYICKAEGPVDPTLHHSCDSGSNFDVSVGLCVAGAPCITLCSGSTTPGEGTTPTPGGNCTTSMTCSSLGYFAKCSYCQQQYYHCVQAGEEALVESCTGSLVFNPGTDYPYCVSPSDCPHKSLF
;
A
#
# COMPACT_ATOMS: atom_id res chain seq x y z
N MET A 1 58.21 55.66 49.90
CA MET A 1 58.73 55.92 48.53
C MET A 1 58.29 54.77 47.66
N SER A 2 57.10 54.87 47.06
CA SER A 2 56.92 55.23 45.65
C SER A 2 57.68 54.29 44.69
N LYS A 3 56.94 53.43 44.00
CA LYS A 3 56.81 53.49 42.54
C LYS A 3 55.72 52.52 42.06
N HIS A 4 54.70 53.13 41.45
CA HIS A 4 53.75 52.51 40.54
C HIS A 4 54.47 51.85 39.37
N LEU A 5 53.95 50.70 38.92
CA LEU A 5 53.98 50.36 37.50
C LEU A 5 52.69 49.66 37.11
N LEU A 6 52.02 50.29 36.15
CA LEU A 6 50.83 49.82 35.44
C LEU A 6 51.12 48.52 34.71
N PHE A 7 50.14 47.60 34.71
CA PHE A 7 49.90 46.74 33.56
C PHE A 7 48.42 46.82 33.17
N ILE A 8 48.21 47.40 32.00
CA ILE A 8 46.97 47.43 31.25
C ILE A 8 46.81 46.04 30.60
N SER A 9 45.68 45.37 30.80
CA SER A 9 45.29 44.23 29.96
C SER A 9 43.82 44.40 29.58
N LEU A 10 43.62 44.56 28.28
CA LEU A 10 42.35 44.83 27.62
C LEU A 10 41.35 43.67 27.80
N SER A 11 40.10 44.11 27.84
CA SER A 11 38.85 43.39 27.61
C SER A 11 38.89 42.35 26.49
N VAL A 12 38.46 41.12 26.81
CA VAL A 12 37.84 40.20 25.85
C VAL A 12 36.50 39.78 26.42
N TRP A 13 35.45 40.49 26.06
CA TRP A 13 34.07 40.01 26.20
C TRP A 13 33.85 38.97 25.11
N CYS A 14 33.97 37.69 25.45
CA CYS A 14 33.43 36.61 24.64
C CYS A 14 31.90 36.63 24.78
N VAL A 15 31.22 37.37 23.90
CA VAL A 15 29.79 37.16 23.67
C VAL A 15 29.67 35.84 22.93
N ALA A 16 29.34 34.79 23.67
CA ALA A 16 28.94 33.51 23.10
C ALA A 16 27.56 33.71 22.45
N VAL A 17 27.55 34.05 21.17
CA VAL A 17 26.36 33.96 20.32
C VAL A 17 26.11 32.48 20.09
N LEU A 18 25.25 31.89 20.93
CA LEU A 18 24.64 30.59 20.69
C LEU A 18 23.72 30.73 19.47
N LEU A 19 24.29 30.49 18.29
CA LEU A 19 23.52 30.18 17.10
C LEU A 19 22.89 28.81 17.31
N SER A 20 21.68 28.78 17.86
CA SER A 20 20.79 27.63 17.74
C SER A 20 20.40 27.53 16.26
N VAL A 21 21.16 26.76 15.50
CA VAL A 21 20.69 26.22 14.23
C VAL A 21 19.61 25.22 14.63
N GLY A 22 18.36 25.70 14.69
CA GLY A 22 17.21 24.79 14.71
C GLY A 22 17.32 23.95 13.45
N ALA A 23 17.41 22.64 13.61
CA ALA A 23 17.22 21.73 12.51
C ALA A 23 15.80 21.98 12.00
N VAL A 24 15.69 22.68 10.87
CA VAL A 24 14.44 22.69 10.10
C VAL A 24 14.35 21.29 9.55
N PHE A 25 13.58 20.43 10.22
CA PHE A 25 13.11 19.20 9.61
C PHE A 25 12.28 19.66 8.41
N SER A 26 12.87 19.59 7.22
CA SER A 26 12.11 19.77 5.99
C SER A 26 11.18 18.57 5.93
N ALA A 27 9.90 18.77 6.20
CA ALA A 27 8.89 17.78 5.85
C ALA A 27 9.04 17.48 4.37
N ASP A 28 8.95 16.20 4.02
CA ASP A 28 8.99 15.77 2.62
C ASP A 28 7.73 16.33 1.93
N PRO A 29 7.86 17.21 0.93
CA PRO A 29 6.69 17.82 0.26
C PRO A 29 5.84 16.80 -0.50
N CYS A 30 6.32 15.56 -0.67
CA CYS A 30 5.63 14.50 -1.39
C CYS A 30 4.98 13.46 -0.48
N VAL A 31 4.81 13.77 0.82
CA VAL A 31 4.06 12.98 1.79
C VAL A 31 2.88 13.82 2.30
N PRO A 32 1.68 13.24 2.49
CA PRO A 32 0.56 13.96 3.10
C PRO A 32 0.93 14.52 4.48
N ASP A 33 0.67 15.81 4.69
CA ASP A 33 1.08 16.56 5.89
C ASP A 33 -0.13 16.86 6.80
N CYS A 34 -0.16 16.23 7.98
CA CYS A 34 -1.15 16.46 9.03
C CYS A 34 -0.63 17.33 10.20
N SER A 35 0.57 17.90 10.10
CA SER A 35 1.25 18.61 11.21
C SER A 35 0.49 19.83 11.72
N SER A 36 -0.25 20.50 10.83
CA SER A 36 -1.05 21.70 11.14
C SER A 36 -2.56 21.46 11.11
N SER A 37 -2.97 20.20 11.01
CA SER A 37 -4.36 19.79 10.78
C SER A 37 -4.96 19.19 12.05
N ALA A 38 -6.24 19.42 12.29
CA ALA A 38 -6.98 18.76 13.36
C ALA A 38 -7.41 17.35 12.93
N GLN A 39 -7.74 16.51 13.91
CA GLN A 39 -8.36 15.21 13.63
C GLN A 39 -9.64 15.39 12.79
N GLY A 40 -9.73 14.63 11.70
CA GLY A 40 -10.81 14.68 10.71
C GLY A 40 -10.61 15.68 9.57
N ASP A 41 -9.60 16.55 9.65
CA ASP A 41 -9.27 17.44 8.53
C ASP A 41 -8.79 16.63 7.33
N LYS A 42 -9.10 17.14 6.13
CA LYS A 42 -8.66 16.53 4.87
C LYS A 42 -7.44 17.27 4.34
N VAL A 43 -6.45 16.53 3.86
CA VAL A 43 -5.23 17.07 3.25
C VAL A 43 -5.03 16.47 1.86
N GLU A 44 -4.40 17.23 0.98
CA GLU A 44 -4.20 16.79 -0.40
C GLU A 44 -3.29 15.57 -0.49
N ASP A 45 -3.57 14.68 -1.44
CA ASP A 45 -2.60 13.68 -1.87
C ASP A 45 -1.59 14.37 -2.81
N PRO A 46 -0.32 14.52 -2.41
CA PRO A 46 0.67 15.25 -3.20
C PRO A 46 0.97 14.59 -4.55
N LEU A 47 0.69 13.30 -4.70
CA LEU A 47 0.95 12.50 -5.90
C LEU A 47 -0.29 12.38 -6.80
N ASN A 48 -1.48 12.59 -6.25
CA ASN A 48 -2.73 12.49 -6.99
C ASN A 48 -3.79 13.49 -6.49
N CYS A 49 -3.98 14.59 -7.22
CA CYS A 49 -4.99 15.60 -6.92
C CYS A 49 -6.46 15.13 -7.05
N THR A 50 -6.75 13.90 -7.50
CA THR A 50 -8.11 13.31 -7.42
C THR A 50 -8.36 12.59 -6.10
N ASN A 51 -7.42 12.67 -5.18
CA ASN A 51 -7.39 11.94 -3.93
C ASN A 51 -7.09 12.89 -2.76
N TYR A 52 -7.42 12.47 -1.54
CA TYR A 52 -7.08 13.19 -0.32
C TYR A 52 -6.87 12.22 0.85
N TYR A 53 -6.17 12.64 1.89
CA TYR A 53 -6.03 11.90 3.14
C TYR A 53 -6.88 12.54 4.23
N ILE A 54 -7.28 11.74 5.22
CA ILE A 54 -7.94 12.23 6.44
C ILE A 54 -6.91 12.18 7.57
N CYS A 55 -6.75 13.27 8.32
CA CYS A 55 -5.85 13.31 9.46
C CYS A 55 -6.48 12.62 10.67
N LEU A 56 -5.82 11.59 11.18
CA LEU A 56 -6.24 10.79 12.34
C LEU A 56 -5.72 11.40 13.63
N ASP A 57 -4.50 11.95 13.59
CA ASP A 57 -3.87 12.75 14.63
C ASP A 57 -2.80 13.68 14.00
N VAL A 58 -2.08 14.44 14.82
CA VAL A 58 -0.92 15.23 14.40
C VAL A 58 0.10 14.32 13.73
N ASP A 59 0.48 14.67 12.50
CA ASP A 59 1.42 13.91 11.66
C ASP A 59 0.96 12.48 11.29
N LEU A 60 -0.32 12.14 11.50
CA LEU A 60 -0.86 10.81 11.20
C LEU A 60 -2.02 10.89 10.20
N PRO A 61 -1.76 10.82 8.87
CA PRO A 61 -2.80 10.67 7.86
C PRO A 61 -3.32 9.21 7.81
N THR A 62 -4.46 9.00 7.15
CA THR A 62 -4.94 7.66 6.79
C THR A 62 -3.89 6.86 6.02
N ASP A 63 -3.90 5.53 6.15
CA ASP A 63 -2.99 4.65 5.42
C ASP A 63 -3.14 4.71 3.90
N TYR A 64 -4.32 5.09 3.42
CA TYR A 64 -4.65 5.19 2.00
C TYR A 64 -5.41 6.48 1.73
N PRO A 65 -5.25 7.04 0.52
CA PRO A 65 -6.00 8.20 0.11
C PRO A 65 -7.45 7.83 -0.23
N VAL A 66 -8.39 8.66 0.18
CA VAL A 66 -9.79 8.61 -0.24
C VAL A 66 -9.93 9.21 -1.64
N PRO A 67 -10.53 8.49 -2.60
CA PRO A 67 -10.80 9.06 -3.92
C PRO A 67 -11.91 10.10 -3.84
N CYS A 68 -11.74 11.20 -4.58
CA CYS A 68 -12.81 12.13 -4.88
C CYS A 68 -13.86 11.50 -5.82
N ASP A 69 -15.07 12.05 -5.82
CA ASP A 69 -16.10 11.66 -6.78
C ASP A 69 -15.64 11.90 -8.23
N ALA A 70 -16.11 11.07 -9.15
CA ALA A 70 -15.72 11.12 -10.55
C ALA A 70 -15.90 12.54 -11.15
N GLY A 71 -14.81 13.11 -11.66
CA GLY A 71 -14.78 14.45 -12.25
C GLY A 71 -14.53 15.60 -11.26
N THR A 72 -14.22 15.29 -10.00
CA THR A 72 -13.79 16.28 -9.00
C THR A 72 -12.31 16.07 -8.61
N SER A 73 -11.71 17.12 -8.07
CA SER A 73 -10.32 17.12 -7.57
C SER A 73 -10.30 17.75 -6.18
N PHE A 74 -9.43 17.27 -5.31
CA PHE A 74 -9.27 17.86 -3.99
C PHE A 74 -8.62 19.25 -4.12
N LEU A 75 -9.20 20.26 -3.47
CA LEU A 75 -8.61 21.58 -3.36
C LEU A 75 -8.31 21.89 -1.89
N ALA A 76 -7.02 21.99 -1.54
CA ALA A 76 -6.59 22.33 -0.18
C ALA A 76 -7.18 23.66 0.34
N ALA A 77 -7.42 24.63 -0.56
CA ALA A 77 -8.04 25.91 -0.20
C ALA A 77 -9.49 25.76 0.32
N ASP A 78 -10.22 24.77 -0.19
CA ASP A 78 -11.61 24.49 0.19
C ASP A 78 -11.71 23.38 1.24
N GLY A 79 -10.64 22.58 1.40
CA GLY A 79 -10.63 21.40 2.25
C GLY A 79 -11.57 20.30 1.74
N ASP A 80 -11.90 20.28 0.44
CA ASP A 80 -12.84 19.32 -0.12
C ASP A 80 -12.64 19.07 -1.62
N CYS A 81 -13.30 18.02 -2.13
CA CYS A 81 -13.36 17.70 -3.54
C CYS A 81 -14.33 18.65 -4.27
N THR A 82 -13.83 19.40 -5.26
CA THR A 82 -14.65 20.37 -6.00
C THR A 82 -14.53 20.19 -7.52
N GLY A 83 -15.45 20.80 -8.26
CA GLY A 83 -15.54 20.66 -9.71
C GLY A 83 -14.62 21.63 -10.48
N SER A 84 -13.78 21.06 -11.34
CA SER A 84 -13.14 21.70 -12.50
C SER A 84 -12.05 22.74 -12.22
N THR A 85 -11.03 22.33 -11.47
CA THR A 85 -9.69 22.95 -11.54
C THR A 85 -8.77 21.98 -12.29
N PRO A 86 -7.78 22.44 -13.08
CA PRO A 86 -6.77 21.53 -13.60
C PRO A 86 -6.12 20.78 -12.43
N CYS A 87 -6.39 19.47 -12.38
CA CYS A 87 -5.80 18.54 -11.45
C CYS A 87 -4.31 18.45 -11.80
N LEU A 88 -3.49 19.07 -10.96
CA LEU A 88 -2.04 19.02 -11.07
C LEU A 88 -1.51 18.54 -9.71
N PRO A 89 -0.97 17.31 -9.61
CA PRO A 89 -0.34 16.86 -8.39
C PRO A 89 0.89 17.74 -8.10
N THR A 90 1.16 17.99 -6.81
CA THR A 90 2.28 18.83 -6.36
C THR A 90 3.63 18.14 -6.58
N CYS A 91 3.62 16.81 -6.56
CA CYS A 91 4.77 15.95 -6.78
C CYS A 91 4.53 15.02 -7.97
N GLU A 92 5.60 14.66 -8.67
CA GLU A 92 5.56 13.50 -9.55
C GLU A 92 5.79 12.24 -8.70
N PRO A 93 5.10 11.12 -8.99
CA PRO A 93 5.37 9.86 -8.32
C PRO A 93 6.85 9.50 -8.54
N GLU A 94 7.64 9.54 -7.46
CA GLU A 94 8.99 9.02 -7.50
C GLU A 94 8.89 7.54 -7.88
N ASN A 95 9.59 7.21 -8.97
CA ASN A 95 9.38 6.03 -9.78
C ASN A 95 9.22 4.77 -8.94
N CYS A 96 8.02 4.23 -8.95
CA CYS A 96 7.82 2.82 -8.73
C CYS A 96 8.45 2.04 -9.87
N HIS A 97 9.77 1.93 -9.77
CA HIS A 97 10.61 1.19 -10.67
C HIS A 97 10.23 -0.28 -10.54
N SER A 98 9.25 -0.65 -11.34
CA SER A 98 8.50 -1.92 -11.29
C SER A 98 8.63 -2.68 -12.61
N THR A 99 9.45 -2.16 -13.53
CA THR A 99 9.69 -2.74 -14.85
C THR A 99 11.19 -2.91 -15.05
N CYS A 100 11.62 -4.15 -15.32
CA CYS A 100 13.03 -4.46 -15.52
C CYS A 100 13.64 -3.70 -16.70
N ASP A 101 14.84 -3.16 -16.53
CA ASP A 101 15.67 -2.70 -17.65
C ASP A 101 16.06 -3.89 -18.56
N SER A 102 15.81 -3.73 -19.86
CA SER A 102 16.13 -4.71 -20.90
C SER A 102 17.63 -4.98 -21.14
N THR A 103 18.53 -4.16 -20.58
CA THR A 103 19.96 -4.15 -20.94
C THR A 103 20.93 -4.35 -19.78
N ALA A 104 20.45 -4.40 -18.52
CA ALA A 104 21.28 -4.46 -17.33
C ALA A 104 20.76 -5.43 -16.27
N VAL A 105 21.56 -5.60 -15.21
CA VAL A 105 21.07 -6.10 -13.93
C VAL A 105 20.40 -4.93 -13.22
N ASP A 106 19.24 -5.18 -12.66
CA ASP A 106 18.34 -4.14 -12.18
C ASP A 106 17.53 -4.67 -10.99
N ILE A 107 17.06 -3.79 -10.11
CA ILE A 107 16.26 -4.16 -8.93
C ILE A 107 14.95 -3.38 -8.96
N ILE A 108 13.84 -4.09 -9.04
CA ILE A 108 12.51 -3.49 -9.16
C ILE A 108 11.65 -3.80 -7.95
N SER A 109 10.74 -2.88 -7.62
CA SER A 109 9.71 -3.06 -6.61
C SER A 109 8.59 -3.97 -7.11
N ASP A 110 7.99 -4.74 -6.21
CA ASP A 110 6.71 -5.36 -6.50
C ASP A 110 5.58 -4.31 -6.46
N ALA A 111 4.79 -4.27 -7.53
CA ALA A 111 3.69 -3.31 -7.69
C ALA A 111 2.50 -3.55 -6.74
N LYS A 112 2.48 -4.68 -6.02
CA LYS A 112 1.38 -5.13 -5.16
C LYS A 112 1.83 -5.63 -3.78
N ASN A 113 3.11 -5.62 -3.48
CA ASN A 113 3.62 -6.05 -2.20
C ASN A 113 4.90 -5.31 -1.83
N CYS A 114 4.77 -4.28 -0.99
CA CYS A 114 5.89 -3.49 -0.50
C CYS A 114 7.04 -4.30 0.11
N SER A 115 6.77 -5.51 0.61
CA SER A 115 7.78 -6.37 1.23
C SER A 115 8.51 -7.26 0.23
N ILE A 116 8.19 -7.16 -1.06
CA ILE A 116 8.79 -7.95 -2.13
C ILE A 116 9.49 -7.02 -3.12
N TYR A 117 10.66 -7.45 -3.57
CA TYR A 117 11.39 -6.83 -4.66
C TYR A 117 12.02 -7.91 -5.53
N TYR A 118 12.36 -7.55 -6.76
CA TYR A 118 12.88 -8.49 -7.75
C TYR A 118 14.23 -8.06 -8.25
N LEU A 119 15.13 -9.03 -8.40
CA LEU A 119 16.34 -8.86 -9.19
C LEU A 119 16.00 -9.22 -10.64
N CYS A 120 16.31 -8.32 -11.54
CA CYS A 120 16.17 -8.46 -12.98
C CYS A 120 17.53 -8.62 -13.65
N ALA A 121 17.55 -9.28 -14.81
CA ALA A 121 18.66 -9.24 -15.75
C ALA A 121 18.14 -9.33 -17.19
N ASN A 122 18.61 -8.42 -18.05
CA ASN A 122 18.22 -8.36 -19.47
C ASN A 122 16.70 -8.35 -19.68
N GLY A 123 15.99 -7.51 -18.90
CA GLY A 123 14.53 -7.34 -19.01
C GLY A 123 13.70 -8.45 -18.40
N ASN A 124 14.32 -9.44 -17.74
CA ASN A 124 13.61 -10.56 -17.14
C ASN A 124 13.84 -10.60 -15.64
N ILE A 125 12.78 -10.89 -14.87
CA ILE A 125 12.89 -11.20 -13.45
C ILE A 125 13.62 -12.53 -13.30
N ILE A 126 14.73 -12.52 -12.56
CA ILE A 126 15.54 -13.71 -12.30
C ILE A 126 15.42 -14.21 -10.87
N MET A 127 15.05 -13.34 -9.92
CA MET A 127 14.90 -13.71 -8.53
C MET A 127 13.92 -12.79 -7.80
N GLN A 128 13.12 -13.37 -6.92
CA GLN A 128 12.29 -12.66 -5.96
C GLN A 128 12.99 -12.62 -4.60
N MET A 129 12.88 -11.49 -3.92
CA MET A 129 13.44 -11.25 -2.59
C MET A 129 12.35 -10.68 -1.68
N ASN A 130 12.55 -10.87 -0.37
CA ASN A 130 11.66 -10.35 0.65
C ASN A 130 12.42 -9.43 1.59
N CYS A 131 11.80 -8.31 1.95
CA CYS A 131 12.28 -7.44 3.00
C CYS A 131 12.18 -8.11 4.38
N PRO A 132 13.13 -7.85 5.28
CA PRO A 132 13.12 -8.42 6.62
C PRO A 132 12.05 -7.75 7.49
N THR A 133 11.56 -8.46 8.51
CA THR A 133 10.42 -8.01 9.34
C THR A 133 10.64 -6.67 10.04
N ASN A 134 11.89 -6.31 10.35
CA ASN A 134 12.25 -5.05 10.98
C ASN A 134 12.37 -3.86 10.01
N TYR A 135 12.43 -4.11 8.70
CA TYR A 135 12.42 -3.11 7.64
C TYR A 135 11.54 -3.63 6.50
N PRO A 136 10.21 -3.66 6.65
CA PRO A 136 9.35 -4.47 5.81
C PRO A 136 8.98 -3.83 4.47
N TYR A 137 9.50 -2.66 4.13
CA TYR A 137 9.13 -1.92 2.91
C TYR A 137 10.35 -1.69 2.02
N PHE A 138 10.29 -2.12 0.77
CA PHE A 138 11.35 -1.87 -0.21
C PHE A 138 11.19 -0.48 -0.81
N ASP A 139 12.27 0.30 -0.78
CA ASP A 139 12.39 1.61 -1.40
C ASP A 139 13.19 1.46 -2.72
N ALA A 140 12.51 1.71 -3.84
CA ALA A 140 13.12 1.63 -5.17
C ALA A 140 14.17 2.71 -5.42
N ALA A 141 14.07 3.87 -4.75
CA ALA A 141 14.99 4.99 -4.93
C ALA A 141 16.33 4.72 -4.23
N THR A 142 16.30 4.01 -3.10
CA THR A 142 17.51 3.64 -2.34
C THR A 142 17.95 2.19 -2.54
N GLU A 143 17.18 1.41 -3.30
CA GLU A 143 17.35 -0.03 -3.54
C GLU A 143 17.50 -0.84 -2.23
N ALA A 144 16.79 -0.41 -1.18
CA ALA A 144 16.95 -0.95 0.16
C ALA A 144 15.61 -1.14 0.87
N CYS A 145 15.61 -2.08 1.82
CA CYS A 145 14.48 -2.24 2.73
C CYS A 145 14.55 -1.21 3.86
N VAL A 146 13.47 -0.48 4.08
CA VAL A 146 13.30 0.58 5.07
C VAL A 146 12.09 0.29 5.98
N SER A 147 11.95 1.07 7.05
CA SER A 147 10.85 0.94 8.02
C SER A 147 9.64 1.81 7.67
N GLN A 148 9.77 2.71 6.70
CA GLN A 148 8.72 3.66 6.33
C GLN A 148 7.80 3.04 5.29
N LYS A 149 6.49 3.02 5.53
CA LYS A 149 5.51 2.50 4.57
C LYS A 149 5.32 3.41 3.36
N SER A 150 5.60 4.72 3.50
CA SER A 150 5.43 5.74 2.46
C SER A 150 6.26 5.51 1.20
N VAL A 151 7.35 4.73 1.28
CA VAL A 151 8.15 4.34 0.10
C VAL A 151 7.49 3.25 -0.74
N CYS A 152 6.38 2.69 -0.28
CA CYS A 152 5.77 1.54 -0.90
C CYS A 152 5.12 1.89 -2.23
N CYS A 153 5.46 1.10 -3.24
CA CYS A 153 4.93 1.23 -4.59
C CYS A 153 3.56 0.61 -4.84
N SER A 154 3.04 -0.11 -3.86
CA SER A 154 1.85 -0.89 -4.03
C SER A 154 0.65 -0.27 -3.34
N ASP A 155 -0.37 0.01 -4.15
CA ASP A 155 -1.79 0.18 -3.80
C ASP A 155 -2.38 -1.10 -3.14
N VAL A 156 -1.67 -1.73 -2.19
CA VAL A 156 -2.28 -2.80 -1.42
C VAL A 156 -3.11 -2.13 -0.37
N CYS A 157 -4.41 -2.10 -0.63
CA CYS A 157 -5.44 -1.70 0.29
C CYS A 157 -5.54 -2.67 1.49
N VAL A 158 -4.49 -2.71 2.32
CA VAL A 158 -4.39 -3.62 3.48
C VAL A 158 -4.53 -2.80 4.75
N PRO A 159 -5.51 -3.09 5.60
CA PRO A 159 -5.66 -2.39 6.87
C PRO A 159 -4.42 -2.58 7.76
N TYR A 160 -4.06 -1.52 8.49
CA TYR A 160 -2.95 -1.50 9.43
C TYR A 160 -3.42 -0.89 10.74
N CYS A 161 -2.94 -1.43 11.86
CA CYS A 161 -3.21 -0.91 13.19
C CYS A 161 -2.10 0.05 13.59
N HIS A 162 -2.44 1.32 13.81
CA HIS A 162 -1.52 2.29 14.41
C HIS A 162 -1.57 2.22 15.94
N ALA A 163 -0.48 2.59 16.60
CA ALA A 163 -0.38 2.52 18.06
C ALA A 163 -1.40 3.41 18.78
N ASP A 164 -1.83 4.49 18.12
CA ASP A 164 -2.78 5.47 18.63
C ASP A 164 -4.25 5.07 18.41
N GLU A 165 -4.51 3.90 17.80
CA GLU A 165 -5.84 3.43 17.44
C GLU A 165 -6.22 2.11 18.13
N LEU A 166 -7.48 2.00 18.58
CA LEU A 166 -8.04 0.73 19.10
C LEU A 166 -8.73 -0.10 18.02
N GLN A 167 -9.14 0.53 16.92
CA GLN A 167 -9.83 -0.08 15.79
C GLN A 167 -9.38 0.62 14.51
N THR A 168 -9.34 -0.11 13.41
CA THR A 168 -9.04 0.43 12.08
C THR A 168 -10.09 -0.02 11.06
N VAL A 169 -10.37 0.81 10.06
CA VAL A 169 -11.42 0.57 9.07
C VAL A 169 -11.07 -0.59 8.13
N ASP A 170 -12.06 -1.35 7.64
CA ASP A 170 -11.83 -2.16 6.44
C ASP A 170 -11.73 -1.20 5.24
N PRO A 171 -10.59 -1.11 4.57
CA PRO A 171 -10.35 -0.05 3.61
C PRO A 171 -11.19 -0.24 2.34
N THR A 172 -11.83 -1.40 2.15
CA THR A 172 -12.75 -1.69 1.03
C THR A 172 -14.23 -1.73 1.42
N ASP A 173 -14.56 -1.73 2.71
CA ASP A 173 -15.93 -1.83 3.21
C ASP A 173 -16.12 -0.97 4.46
N CYS A 174 -16.68 0.25 4.26
CA CYS A 174 -16.94 1.23 5.33
C CYS A 174 -17.87 0.71 6.45
N THR A 175 -18.54 -0.43 6.27
CA THR A 175 -19.43 -1.03 7.27
C THR A 175 -18.69 -2.00 8.18
N LYS A 176 -17.38 -2.20 7.95
CA LYS A 176 -16.56 -3.15 8.67
C LYS A 176 -15.27 -2.52 9.19
N TYR A 177 -14.70 -3.18 10.19
CA TYR A 177 -13.52 -2.73 10.89
C TYR A 177 -12.78 -3.90 11.54
N TYR A 178 -11.53 -3.66 11.93
CA TYR A 178 -10.70 -4.60 12.66
C TYR A 178 -10.43 -4.06 14.06
N ILE A 179 -10.36 -4.97 15.06
CA ILE A 179 -9.91 -4.61 16.40
C ILE A 179 -8.38 -4.75 16.48
N CYS A 180 -7.71 -3.71 16.93
CA CYS A 180 -6.26 -3.67 17.04
C CYS A 180 -5.78 -4.25 18.37
N LYS A 181 -4.88 -5.25 18.30
CA LYS A 181 -4.22 -5.84 19.48
C LYS A 181 -2.87 -5.18 19.79
N ALA A 182 -2.18 -4.74 18.73
CA ALA A 182 -0.89 -4.08 18.76
C ALA A 182 -0.73 -3.31 17.44
N GLU A 183 0.23 -2.39 17.40
CA GLU A 183 0.68 -1.76 16.16
C GLU A 183 1.16 -2.83 15.16
N GLY A 184 0.75 -2.73 13.90
CA GLY A 184 1.11 -3.69 12.85
C GLY A 184 -0.05 -4.17 11.97
N PRO A 185 0.17 -5.24 11.19
CA PRO A 185 -0.87 -5.86 10.38
C PRO A 185 -2.07 -6.31 11.22
N VAL A 186 -3.29 -6.17 10.68
CA VAL A 186 -4.51 -6.62 11.38
C VAL A 186 -4.58 -8.14 11.53
N ASP A 187 -5.28 -8.58 12.57
CA ASP A 187 -5.67 -9.98 12.75
C ASP A 187 -7.01 -10.22 12.00
N PRO A 188 -7.04 -11.04 10.92
CA PRO A 188 -8.25 -11.25 10.13
C PRO A 188 -9.37 -11.96 10.91
N THR A 189 -9.06 -12.56 12.07
CA THR A 189 -10.08 -13.17 12.95
C THR A 189 -10.84 -12.13 13.79
N LEU A 190 -10.35 -10.90 13.84
CA LEU A 190 -10.94 -9.77 14.56
C LEU A 190 -11.61 -8.77 13.60
N HIS A 191 -12.15 -9.28 12.50
CA HIS A 191 -12.91 -8.52 11.52
C HIS A 191 -14.37 -8.49 11.94
N HIS A 192 -14.91 -7.29 12.14
CA HIS A 192 -16.25 -7.06 12.66
C HIS A 192 -17.04 -6.11 11.75
N SER A 193 -18.36 -6.10 11.93
CA SER A 193 -19.28 -5.20 11.23
C SER A 193 -19.88 -4.20 12.21
N CYS A 194 -20.10 -2.98 11.74
CA CYS A 194 -20.90 -1.99 12.44
C CYS A 194 -22.37 -2.45 12.55
N ASP A 195 -23.06 -1.92 13.56
CA ASP A 195 -24.51 -2.12 13.71
C ASP A 195 -25.27 -1.51 12.52
N SER A 196 -26.45 -2.07 12.22
CA SER A 196 -27.28 -1.62 11.10
C SER A 196 -27.57 -0.11 11.16
N GLY A 197 -27.28 0.59 10.06
CA GLY A 197 -27.43 2.05 9.95
C GLY A 197 -26.24 2.86 10.47
N SER A 198 -25.15 2.20 10.87
CA SER A 198 -23.89 2.83 11.25
C SER A 198 -22.78 2.46 10.27
N ASN A 199 -21.85 3.39 10.03
CA ASN A 199 -20.63 3.16 9.26
C ASN A 199 -19.42 3.48 10.15
N PHE A 200 -18.27 2.92 9.82
CA PHE A 200 -17.02 3.23 10.51
C PHE A 200 -16.58 4.64 10.11
N ASP A 201 -16.52 5.55 11.09
CA ASP A 201 -15.98 6.88 10.90
C ASP A 201 -14.48 6.82 11.18
N VAL A 202 -13.69 6.91 10.11
CA VAL A 202 -12.23 6.80 10.16
C VAL A 202 -11.60 7.91 11.00
N SER A 203 -12.20 9.10 11.02
CA SER A 203 -11.69 10.23 11.82
C SER A 203 -11.90 10.03 13.32
N VAL A 204 -12.89 9.23 13.71
CA VAL A 204 -13.21 8.92 15.10
C VAL A 204 -12.65 7.56 15.52
N GLY A 205 -12.32 6.70 14.57
CA GLY A 205 -11.85 5.33 14.80
C GLY A 205 -12.94 4.40 15.35
N LEU A 206 -14.22 4.67 15.07
CA LEU A 206 -15.36 3.91 15.61
C LEU A 206 -16.56 3.88 14.66
N CYS A 207 -17.45 2.91 14.85
CA CYS A 207 -18.77 2.91 14.20
C CYS A 207 -19.67 4.04 14.73
N VAL A 208 -20.16 4.89 13.83
CA VAL A 208 -21.03 6.03 14.16
C VAL A 208 -22.32 5.95 13.35
N ALA A 209 -23.46 6.10 14.04
CA ALA A 209 -24.78 6.06 13.40
C ALA A 209 -24.96 7.23 12.42
N GLY A 210 -25.31 6.93 11.17
CA GLY A 210 -25.50 7.93 10.13
C GLY A 210 -24.22 8.60 9.60
N ALA A 211 -23.02 8.12 10.00
CA ALA A 211 -21.77 8.57 9.38
C ALA A 211 -21.75 8.25 7.88
N PRO A 212 -21.10 9.08 7.04
CA PRO A 212 -20.94 8.77 5.63
C PRO A 212 -20.15 7.48 5.45
N CYS A 213 -20.54 6.68 4.45
CA CYS A 213 -19.79 5.48 4.07
C CYS A 213 -18.61 5.91 3.21
N ILE A 214 -17.42 5.95 3.80
CA ILE A 214 -16.17 6.28 3.09
C ILE A 214 -15.34 5.01 2.99
N THR A 215 -15.08 4.56 1.77
CA THR A 215 -14.12 3.48 1.50
C THR A 215 -12.78 4.10 1.13
N LEU A 216 -11.72 3.77 1.88
CA LEU A 216 -10.39 4.30 1.63
C LEU A 216 -9.82 3.82 0.31
N CYS A 217 -10.29 2.67 -0.19
CA CYS A 217 -9.96 2.19 -1.51
C CYS A 217 -11.22 1.92 -2.28
N SER A 218 -11.20 2.27 -3.57
CA SER A 218 -12.16 1.72 -4.50
C SER A 218 -11.87 0.23 -4.64
N GLY A 219 -12.55 -0.60 -3.85
CA GLY A 219 -12.70 -2.00 -4.22
C GLY A 219 -13.17 -2.02 -5.68
N SER A 220 -12.59 -2.89 -6.52
CA SER A 220 -13.13 -3.16 -7.84
C SER A 220 -14.62 -3.46 -7.66
N THR A 221 -15.47 -2.49 -7.96
CA THR A 221 -16.91 -2.65 -7.92
C THR A 221 -17.23 -3.78 -8.88
N THR A 222 -17.64 -4.93 -8.38
CA THR A 222 -18.42 -5.87 -9.20
C THR A 222 -19.87 -5.43 -9.10
N PRO A 223 -20.48 -4.97 -10.21
CA PRO A 223 -21.90 -4.71 -10.26
C PRO A 223 -22.68 -6.04 -10.19
N GLY A 224 -23.75 -6.05 -9.41
CA GLY A 224 -24.87 -6.95 -9.64
C GLY A 224 -24.90 -8.22 -8.80
N GLU A 225 -25.82 -8.20 -7.85
CA GLU A 225 -26.64 -9.36 -7.46
C GLU A 225 -26.95 -10.25 -8.69
N GLY A 226 -26.56 -11.52 -8.62
CA GLY A 226 -26.73 -12.45 -9.74
C GLY A 226 -26.38 -13.89 -9.38
N THR A 227 -27.31 -14.56 -8.71
CA THR A 227 -27.48 -16.02 -8.62
C THR A 227 -26.28 -16.90 -8.21
N THR A 228 -26.44 -17.52 -7.05
CA THR A 228 -25.79 -18.78 -6.64
C THR A 228 -25.72 -19.81 -7.78
N PRO A 229 -24.54 -20.37 -8.10
CA PRO A 229 -24.46 -21.64 -8.80
C PRO A 229 -24.01 -22.76 -7.86
N THR A 230 -24.80 -23.82 -7.91
CA THR A 230 -24.61 -25.18 -7.38
C THR A 230 -23.26 -25.80 -7.82
N PRO A 231 -22.69 -26.77 -7.06
CA PRO A 231 -21.36 -27.33 -7.33
C PRO A 231 -21.34 -28.30 -8.54
N GLY A 232 -20.44 -28.05 -9.50
CA GLY A 232 -20.14 -28.93 -10.63
C GLY A 232 -18.87 -28.49 -11.37
N GLY A 233 -17.83 -29.33 -11.37
CA GLY A 233 -16.47 -29.01 -11.81
C GLY A 233 -16.29 -28.78 -13.31
N ASN A 234 -15.45 -27.81 -13.66
CA ASN A 234 -15.03 -27.56 -15.04
C ASN A 234 -13.49 -27.49 -15.09
N CYS A 235 -12.85 -28.65 -15.15
CA CYS A 235 -11.42 -28.74 -15.50
C CYS A 235 -11.29 -29.02 -17.00
N THR A 236 -10.40 -28.30 -17.66
CA THR A 236 -10.05 -28.55 -19.06
C THR A 236 -9.04 -29.69 -19.11
N THR A 237 -9.27 -30.70 -19.96
CA THR A 237 -8.42 -31.89 -20.05
C THR A 237 -7.21 -31.74 -20.96
N SER A 238 -7.22 -30.77 -21.88
CA SER A 238 -6.08 -30.40 -22.72
C SER A 238 -6.10 -28.90 -23.04
N MET A 239 -4.92 -28.34 -23.35
CA MET A 239 -4.76 -26.93 -23.69
C MET A 239 -3.65 -26.78 -24.75
N THR A 240 -3.89 -25.94 -25.76
CA THR A 240 -2.85 -25.45 -26.67
C THR A 240 -2.38 -24.09 -26.18
N CYS A 241 -1.07 -23.91 -26.09
CA CYS A 241 -0.45 -22.72 -25.53
C CYS A 241 -0.66 -21.51 -26.44
N SER A 242 -1.32 -20.48 -25.93
CA SER A 242 -1.43 -19.18 -26.60
C SER A 242 -0.21 -18.29 -26.36
N SER A 243 0.43 -18.44 -25.20
CA SER A 243 1.66 -17.75 -24.80
C SER A 243 2.48 -18.64 -23.86
N LEU A 244 3.72 -18.24 -23.57
CA LEU A 244 4.55 -18.92 -22.58
C LEU A 244 4.04 -18.58 -21.17
N GLY A 245 4.14 -19.53 -20.25
CA GLY A 245 3.78 -19.33 -18.85
C GLY A 245 3.01 -20.50 -18.25
N TYR A 246 2.38 -20.22 -17.11
CA TYR A 246 1.60 -21.21 -16.36
C TYR A 246 0.11 -20.85 -16.42
N PHE A 247 -0.74 -21.85 -16.61
CA PHE A 247 -2.18 -21.66 -16.78
C PHE A 247 -2.96 -22.64 -15.93
N ALA A 248 -4.07 -22.18 -15.37
CA ALA A 248 -4.87 -23.04 -14.54
C ALA A 248 -5.58 -24.09 -15.37
N LYS A 249 -5.52 -25.33 -14.87
CA LYS A 249 -6.22 -26.46 -15.50
C LYS A 249 -7.72 -26.45 -15.18
N CYS A 250 -8.13 -25.70 -14.17
CA CYS A 250 -9.48 -25.71 -13.64
C CYS A 250 -9.89 -24.32 -13.17
N SER A 251 -11.19 -24.04 -13.11
CA SER A 251 -11.71 -22.77 -12.58
C SER A 251 -11.67 -22.67 -11.05
N TYR A 252 -11.21 -23.72 -10.37
CA TYR A 252 -10.98 -23.77 -8.91
C TYR A 252 -9.56 -24.24 -8.62
N CYS A 253 -9.07 -23.97 -7.42
CA CYS A 253 -7.71 -24.37 -7.06
C CYS A 253 -7.58 -25.88 -6.91
N GLN A 254 -6.60 -26.43 -7.60
CA GLN A 254 -6.16 -27.81 -7.51
C GLN A 254 -4.65 -27.87 -7.73
N GLN A 255 -4.03 -29.01 -7.41
CA GLN A 255 -2.57 -29.15 -7.60
C GLN A 255 -2.11 -29.02 -9.05
N GLN A 256 -2.93 -29.47 -10.01
CA GLN A 256 -2.51 -29.57 -11.40
C GLN A 256 -2.73 -28.28 -12.18
N TYR A 257 -1.75 -27.94 -13.02
CA TYR A 257 -1.76 -26.79 -13.90
C TYR A 257 -1.07 -27.10 -15.23
N TYR A 258 -1.18 -26.18 -16.18
CA TYR A 258 -0.55 -26.24 -17.49
C TYR A 258 0.71 -25.38 -17.51
N HIS A 259 1.81 -25.92 -18.05
CA HIS A 259 3.04 -25.21 -18.32
C HIS A 259 3.28 -25.14 -19.82
N CYS A 260 3.29 -23.92 -20.33
CA CYS A 260 3.52 -23.60 -21.73
C CYS A 260 4.93 -23.07 -21.93
N VAL A 261 5.75 -23.89 -22.60
CA VAL A 261 7.14 -23.53 -22.95
C VAL A 261 7.24 -22.85 -24.32
N GLN A 262 6.22 -22.98 -25.16
CA GLN A 262 6.16 -22.38 -26.50
C GLN A 262 4.72 -22.18 -26.95
N ALA A 263 4.42 -21.04 -27.58
CA ALA A 263 3.11 -20.76 -28.17
C ALA A 263 2.86 -21.64 -29.41
N GLY A 264 1.64 -22.17 -29.54
CA GLY A 264 1.21 -23.06 -30.61
C GLY A 264 1.34 -24.56 -30.32
N GLU A 265 2.03 -24.94 -29.25
CA GLU A 265 2.23 -26.34 -28.83
C GLU A 265 1.21 -26.78 -27.76
N GLU A 266 1.08 -28.09 -27.54
CA GLU A 266 0.30 -28.61 -26.40
C GLU A 266 1.00 -28.30 -25.07
N ALA A 267 0.21 -27.88 -24.08
CA ALA A 267 0.70 -27.55 -22.76
C ALA A 267 1.11 -28.81 -21.97
N LEU A 268 2.22 -28.72 -21.25
CA LEU A 268 2.65 -29.76 -20.31
C LEU A 268 1.78 -29.69 -19.05
N VAL A 269 1.38 -30.85 -18.50
CA VAL A 269 0.66 -30.89 -17.22
C VAL A 269 1.66 -31.06 -16.09
N GLU A 270 1.69 -30.10 -15.19
CA GLU A 270 2.54 -30.12 -14.00
C GLU A 270 1.70 -30.09 -12.72
N SER A 271 2.34 -30.25 -11.57
CA SER A 271 1.70 -30.25 -10.26
C SER A 271 2.47 -29.39 -9.27
N CYS A 272 1.75 -28.63 -8.46
CA CYS A 272 2.32 -27.88 -7.36
C CYS A 272 3.03 -28.80 -6.37
N THR A 273 4.09 -28.30 -5.75
CA THR A 273 4.86 -29.06 -4.76
C THR A 273 4.10 -29.19 -3.44
N GLY A 274 4.22 -30.35 -2.79
CA GLY A 274 3.61 -30.58 -1.48
C GLY A 274 2.08 -30.48 -1.49
N SER A 275 1.54 -29.67 -0.58
CA SER A 275 0.09 -29.45 -0.42
C SER A 275 -0.42 -28.17 -1.09
N LEU A 276 0.43 -27.48 -1.87
CA LEU A 276 0.05 -26.25 -2.55
C LEU A 276 -0.94 -26.53 -3.70
N VAL A 277 -1.73 -25.54 -4.05
CA VAL A 277 -2.71 -25.59 -5.14
C VAL A 277 -2.48 -24.42 -6.09
N PHE A 278 -2.71 -24.65 -7.38
CA PHE A 278 -2.53 -23.63 -8.40
C PHE A 278 -3.71 -22.66 -8.42
N ASN A 279 -3.42 -21.36 -8.34
CA ASN A 279 -4.43 -20.31 -8.34
C ASN A 279 -4.98 -20.08 -9.77
N PRO A 280 -6.32 -20.12 -9.98
CA PRO A 280 -6.92 -19.94 -11.29
C PRO A 280 -7.09 -18.48 -11.73
N GLY A 281 -6.77 -17.51 -10.87
CA GLY A 281 -6.74 -16.10 -11.25
C GLY A 281 -5.68 -15.83 -12.32
N THR A 282 -6.07 -15.14 -13.39
CA THR A 282 -5.18 -14.76 -14.50
C THR A 282 -4.05 -13.82 -14.08
N ASP A 283 -4.22 -13.14 -12.94
CA ASP A 283 -3.25 -12.19 -12.40
C ASP A 283 -2.20 -12.86 -11.49
N TYR A 284 -2.42 -14.11 -11.07
CA TYR A 284 -1.57 -14.83 -10.10
C TYR A 284 -1.42 -16.33 -10.44
N PRO A 285 -0.88 -16.72 -11.60
CA PRO A 285 -0.83 -18.11 -12.03
C PRO A 285 0.35 -18.87 -11.39
N TYR A 286 0.35 -19.03 -10.06
CA TYR A 286 1.33 -19.81 -9.31
C TYR A 286 0.69 -20.64 -8.19
N CYS A 287 1.49 -21.50 -7.59
CA CYS A 287 1.08 -22.40 -6.50
C CYS A 287 0.99 -21.64 -5.17
N VAL A 288 -0.17 -21.68 -4.53
CA VAL A 288 -0.50 -21.02 -3.25
C VAL A 288 -0.94 -22.02 -2.20
N SER A 289 -1.01 -21.61 -0.93
CA SER A 289 -1.66 -22.41 0.10
C SER A 289 -3.14 -22.60 -0.23
N PRO A 290 -3.77 -23.75 0.08
CA PRO A 290 -5.22 -23.93 -0.09
C PRO A 290 -6.07 -22.85 0.58
N SER A 291 -5.60 -22.29 1.70
CA SER A 291 -6.27 -21.20 2.43
C SER A 291 -6.31 -19.88 1.63
N ASP A 292 -5.33 -19.68 0.77
CA ASP A 292 -5.09 -18.41 0.06
C ASP A 292 -5.69 -18.47 -1.35
N CYS A 293 -6.39 -19.57 -1.65
CA CYS A 293 -7.06 -19.72 -2.91
C CYS A 293 -8.36 -18.89 -2.96
N PRO A 294 -8.51 -17.98 -3.94
CA PRO A 294 -9.72 -17.18 -4.10
C PRO A 294 -10.95 -18.01 -4.51
N HIS A 295 -10.76 -19.22 -5.04
CA HIS A 295 -11.83 -20.12 -5.49
C HIS A 295 -11.82 -21.43 -4.70
N LYS A 296 -12.72 -21.55 -3.71
CA LYS A 296 -12.78 -22.70 -2.78
C LYS A 296 -12.55 -24.04 -3.47
N SER A 297 -11.51 -24.75 -3.01
CA SER A 297 -11.20 -26.10 -3.46
C SER A 297 -12.34 -27.06 -3.11
N LEU A 298 -12.72 -27.94 -4.05
CA LEU A 298 -13.62 -29.06 -3.77
C LEU A 298 -12.84 -30.15 -3.03
N PHE A 299 -12.71 -30.01 -1.71
CA PHE A 299 -12.32 -31.09 -0.81
C PHE A 299 -13.30 -31.16 0.36
#